data_AF-A0A7X7CQV5-F1
#
_entry.id   AF-A0A7X7CQV5-F1
#
_cell.length_a   1.000
_cell.length_b   1.000
_cell.length_c   1.000
_cell.angle_alpha   90.00
_cell.angle_beta   90.00
_cell.angle_gamma   90.00
#
_symmetry.space_group_name_H-M   'P 1'
#
loop_
_entity.id
_entity.type
_entity.pdbx_description
1 polymer ?
#
loop_
_entity_poly.entity_id
_entity_poly.type
_entity_poly.pdbx_seq_one_letter_code
_entity_poly.pdbx_strand_id
1 'polypeptide(L)'
;IEYFKQLKKNDPIVPKQTSYARVLSGEIAILLDYDFNAYRAKHKDKANVEFVIPAEGTVIVPYVMSLVANSPNADNGRKALDFIMSDEGQSLWANAFLRPVRESAISKEAQAKFLPASEYARAKAIDYDRMAQVQKSISDRYLKEAQ
;
A
#
# COMPACT_ATOMS: atom_id res chain seq x y z
N ILE A 1 -15.03 -14.29 -3.13
CA ILE A 1 -16.16 -13.63 -3.84
C ILE A 1 -17.30 -13.29 -2.90
N GLU A 2 -17.77 -14.21 -2.04
CA GLU A 2 -18.91 -13.96 -1.14
C GLU A 2 -18.78 -12.68 -0.28
N TYR A 3 -17.58 -12.40 0.26
CA TYR A 3 -17.30 -11.13 0.95
C TYR A 3 -17.71 -9.89 0.13
N PHE A 4 -17.31 -9.82 -1.14
CA PHE A 4 -17.62 -8.67 -2.00
C PHE A 4 -19.11 -8.58 -2.34
N LYS A 5 -19.81 -9.72 -2.47
CA LYS A 5 -21.26 -9.75 -2.65
C LYS A 5 -22.00 -9.19 -1.44
N GLN A 6 -21.50 -9.49 -0.25
CA GLN A 6 -22.05 -8.93 0.99
C GLN A 6 -21.72 -7.45 1.11
N LEU A 7 -20.48 -7.04 0.80
CA LEU A 7 -20.06 -5.65 0.80
C LEU A 7 -20.88 -4.79 -0.16
N LYS A 8 -21.27 -5.32 -1.34
CA LYS A 8 -22.13 -4.62 -2.30
C LYS A 8 -23.45 -4.13 -1.71
N LYS A 9 -23.98 -4.82 -0.69
CA LYS A 9 -25.23 -4.44 -0.01
C LYS A 9 -25.11 -3.10 0.74
N ASN A 10 -23.90 -2.64 1.00
CA ASN A 10 -23.62 -1.36 1.64
C ASN A 10 -23.43 -0.22 0.63
N ASP A 11 -23.79 -0.43 -0.65
CA ASP A 11 -23.61 0.50 -1.77
C ASP A 11 -22.20 1.15 -1.80
N PRO A 12 -21.13 0.32 -1.83
CA PRO A 12 -19.79 0.85 -1.74
C PRO A 12 -19.42 1.62 -3.01
N ILE A 13 -18.74 2.75 -2.82
CA ILE A 13 -18.08 3.44 -3.92
C ILE A 13 -16.89 2.58 -4.38
N VAL A 14 -16.92 2.11 -5.63
CA VAL A 14 -15.83 1.33 -6.25
C VAL A 14 -15.09 2.21 -7.26
N PRO A 15 -14.06 2.95 -6.83
CA PRO A 15 -13.35 3.88 -7.70
C PRO A 15 -12.45 3.15 -8.70
N LYS A 16 -12.35 3.70 -9.92
CA LYS A 16 -11.41 3.20 -10.95
C LYS A 16 -10.00 3.78 -10.83
N GLN A 17 -9.82 4.78 -9.97
CA GLN A 17 -8.58 5.51 -9.75
C GLN A 17 -8.37 5.75 -8.25
N THR A 18 -7.17 6.17 -7.88
CA THR A 18 -6.81 6.52 -6.51
C THR A 18 -7.84 7.48 -5.88
N SER A 19 -8.38 7.14 -4.72
CA SER A 19 -9.48 7.88 -4.07
C SER A 19 -9.09 8.67 -2.83
N TYR A 20 -7.79 8.94 -2.70
CA TYR A 20 -7.23 9.73 -1.60
C TYR A 20 -7.94 11.07 -1.39
N ALA A 21 -8.11 11.87 -2.45
CA ALA A 21 -8.74 13.19 -2.36
C ALA A 21 -10.20 13.12 -1.89
N ARG A 22 -10.88 12.01 -2.17
CA ARG A 22 -12.29 11.78 -1.79
C ARG A 22 -12.44 11.41 -0.31
N VAL A 23 -11.40 10.85 0.30
CA VAL A 23 -11.32 10.72 1.76
C VAL A 23 -11.11 12.11 2.38
N LEU A 24 -10.21 12.92 1.82
CA LEU A 24 -9.94 14.26 2.34
C LEU A 24 -11.17 15.18 2.26
N SER A 25 -11.98 15.08 1.19
CA SER A 25 -13.21 15.86 1.04
C SER A 25 -14.38 15.34 1.89
N GLY A 26 -14.24 14.18 2.55
CA GLY A 26 -15.30 13.54 3.33
C GLY A 26 -16.32 12.76 2.50
N GLU A 27 -16.12 12.62 1.18
CA GLU A 27 -17.00 11.83 0.31
C GLU A 27 -16.89 10.32 0.60
N ILE A 28 -15.70 9.83 0.97
CA ILE A 28 -15.46 8.45 1.37
C ILE A 28 -15.11 8.40 2.86
N ALA A 29 -16.02 7.86 3.66
CA ALA A 29 -15.83 7.71 5.11
C ALA A 29 -14.85 6.58 5.48
N ILE A 30 -14.83 5.49 4.72
CA ILE A 30 -13.95 4.34 4.93
C ILE A 30 -13.34 3.95 3.59
N LEU A 31 -12.01 3.99 3.50
CA LEU A 31 -11.26 3.57 2.32
C LEU A 31 -10.35 2.39 2.67
N LEU A 32 -10.45 1.31 1.89
CA LEU A 32 -9.48 0.23 1.91
C LEU A 32 -8.25 0.67 1.12
N ASP A 33 -7.18 1.04 1.82
CA ASP A 33 -5.96 1.60 1.23
C ASP A 33 -4.71 1.23 2.05
N TYR A 34 -3.55 1.60 1.53
CA TYR A 34 -2.27 1.47 2.23
C TYR A 34 -2.11 2.49 3.36
N ASP A 35 -1.35 2.10 4.38
CA ASP A 35 -1.11 2.89 5.60
C ASP A 35 -0.44 4.24 5.32
N PHE A 36 0.51 4.29 4.38
CA PHE A 36 1.20 5.53 4.01
C PHE A 36 0.26 6.65 3.54
N ASN A 37 -0.87 6.31 2.91
CA ASN A 37 -1.86 7.31 2.51
C ASN A 37 -2.57 7.90 3.74
N ALA A 38 -3.00 7.05 4.68
CA ALA A 38 -3.61 7.52 5.92
C ALA A 38 -2.64 8.35 6.77
N TYR A 39 -1.36 7.95 6.86
CA TYR A 39 -0.32 8.73 7.54
C TYR A 39 -0.04 10.07 6.85
N ARG A 40 -0.03 10.12 5.50
CA ARG A 40 0.04 11.39 4.77
C ARG A 40 -1.13 12.29 5.11
N ALA A 41 -2.36 11.76 5.04
CA ALA A 41 -3.57 12.52 5.33
C ALA A 41 -3.57 13.07 6.76
N LYS A 42 -3.18 12.26 7.74
CA LYS A 42 -3.11 12.66 9.16
C LYS A 42 -1.98 13.67 9.44
N HIS A 43 -0.76 13.38 8.99
CA HIS A 43 0.42 14.14 9.39
C HIS A 43 0.74 15.34 8.49
N LYS A 44 0.49 15.24 7.18
CA LYS A 44 0.74 16.34 6.23
C LYS A 44 -0.52 17.17 6.00
N ASP A 45 -1.63 16.54 5.64
CA ASP A 45 -2.86 17.25 5.26
C ASP A 45 -3.76 17.60 6.46
N LYS A 46 -3.40 17.13 7.65
CA LYS A 46 -4.12 17.38 8.92
C LYS A 46 -5.59 16.96 8.87
N ALA A 47 -5.91 15.95 8.08
CA ALA A 47 -7.24 15.39 7.99
C ALA A 47 -7.58 14.57 9.25
N ASN A 48 -8.86 14.56 9.62
CA ASN A 48 -9.39 13.74 10.70
C ASN A 48 -9.57 12.29 10.21
N VAL A 49 -8.46 11.56 10.10
CA VAL A 49 -8.43 10.17 9.64
C VAL A 49 -7.59 9.33 10.59
N GLU A 50 -7.96 8.05 10.69
CA GLU A 50 -7.20 7.05 11.42
C GLU A 50 -6.94 5.84 10.53
N PHE A 51 -5.74 5.28 10.64
CA PHE A 51 -5.42 4.02 10.00
C PHE A 51 -5.71 2.86 10.96
N VAL A 52 -6.39 1.83 10.45
CA VAL A 52 -6.75 0.65 11.23
C VAL A 52 -6.36 -0.59 10.44
N ILE A 53 -5.59 -1.48 11.06
CA ILE A 53 -5.38 -2.83 10.54
C ILE A 53 -6.51 -3.71 11.08
N PRO A 54 -7.31 -4.39 10.22
CA PRO A 54 -8.38 -5.28 10.69
C PRO A 54 -7.88 -6.34 11.67
N ALA A 55 -8.72 -6.74 12.62
CA ALA A 55 -8.33 -7.68 13.67
C ALA A 55 -7.99 -9.07 13.10
N GLU A 56 -8.67 -9.46 12.03
CA GLU A 56 -8.45 -10.69 11.26
C GLU A 56 -7.11 -10.68 10.50
N GLY A 57 -6.49 -9.51 10.37
CA GLY A 57 -5.20 -9.30 9.69
C GLY A 57 -5.31 -8.57 8.36
N THR A 58 -4.17 -8.38 7.73
CA THR A 58 -4.05 -7.73 6.42
C THR A 58 -2.89 -8.32 5.61
N VAL A 59 -2.79 -7.92 4.34
CA VAL A 59 -1.71 -8.34 3.44
C VAL A 59 -0.60 -7.30 3.38
N ILE A 60 0.63 -7.76 3.29
CA ILE A 60 1.80 -6.94 2.95
C ILE A 60 2.08 -7.13 1.47
N VAL A 61 2.23 -6.04 0.73
CA VAL A 61 2.58 -6.07 -0.70
C VAL A 61 3.77 -5.14 -0.92
N PRO A 62 4.93 -5.64 -1.39
CA PRO A 62 6.07 -4.80 -1.69
C PRO A 62 5.88 -4.07 -3.02
N TYR A 63 6.40 -2.85 -3.09
CA TYR A 63 6.68 -2.23 -4.39
C TYR A 63 8.01 -2.76 -4.90
N VAL A 64 8.01 -3.22 -6.14
CA VAL A 64 9.20 -3.79 -6.79
C VAL A 64 9.64 -2.86 -7.91
N MET A 65 10.95 -2.65 -8.00
CA MET A 65 11.60 -1.94 -9.10
C MET A 65 12.50 -2.90 -9.84
N SER A 66 12.56 -2.78 -11.17
CA SER A 66 13.38 -3.66 -12.01
C SER A 66 14.01 -2.87 -13.15
N LEU A 67 15.20 -3.30 -13.57
CA LEU A 67 15.86 -2.77 -14.76
C LEU A 67 15.25 -3.39 -16.01
N VAL A 68 14.76 -2.56 -16.94
CA VAL A 68 14.24 -3.04 -18.23
C VAL A 68 15.38 -3.63 -19.06
N ALA A 69 15.19 -4.87 -19.53
CA ALA A 69 16.14 -5.53 -20.42
C ALA A 69 16.36 -4.70 -21.69
N ASN A 70 17.62 -4.56 -22.12
CA ASN A 70 18.02 -3.77 -23.30
C ASN A 70 17.64 -2.28 -23.23
N SER A 71 17.46 -1.72 -22.03
CA SER A 71 17.23 -0.28 -21.86
C SER A 71 18.35 0.53 -22.52
N PRO A 72 18.02 1.58 -23.31
CA PRO A 72 19.01 2.45 -23.93
C PRO A 72 19.82 3.27 -22.89
N ASN A 73 19.37 3.29 -21.63
CA ASN A 73 20.00 4.02 -20.52
C ASN A 73 20.27 3.10 -19.31
N ALA A 74 20.75 1.88 -19.55
CA ALA A 74 20.92 0.86 -18.50
C ALA A 74 21.81 1.31 -17.33
N ASP A 75 22.88 2.08 -17.59
CA ASP A 75 23.78 2.56 -16.53
C ASP A 75 23.09 3.53 -15.58
N ASN A 76 22.28 4.45 -16.10
CA ASN A 76 21.51 5.37 -15.26
C ASN A 76 20.40 4.64 -14.51
N GLY A 77 19.79 3.63 -15.13
CA GLY A 77 18.83 2.74 -14.45
C GLY A 77 19.46 2.01 -13.27
N ARG A 78 20.67 1.46 -13.43
CA ARG A 78 21.42 0.84 -12.32
C ARG A 78 21.72 1.84 -11.20
N LYS A 79 22.26 3.01 -11.53
CA LYS A 79 22.54 4.08 -10.54
C LYS A 79 21.29 4.47 -9.74
N ALA A 80 20.14 4.57 -10.40
CA ALA A 80 18.88 4.87 -9.72
C ALA A 80 18.44 3.76 -8.76
N LEU A 81 18.56 2.49 -9.18
CA LEU A 81 18.26 1.34 -8.31
C LEU A 81 19.22 1.27 -7.12
N ASP A 82 20.52 1.50 -7.35
CA ASP A 82 21.53 1.53 -6.29
C ASP A 82 21.24 2.63 -5.26
N PHE A 83 20.87 3.84 -5.72
CA PHE A 83 20.48 4.93 -4.85
C PHE A 83 19.23 4.61 -4.03
N ILE A 84 18.18 4.09 -4.68
CA ILE A 84 16.92 3.75 -4.01
C ILE A 84 17.14 2.68 -2.93
N MET A 85 18.08 1.76 -3.16
CA MET A 85 18.46 0.71 -2.20
C MET A 85 19.50 1.16 -1.16
N SER A 86 20.03 2.37 -1.25
CA SER A 86 20.93 2.93 -0.22
C SER A 86 20.16 3.33 1.04
N ASP A 87 20.87 3.55 2.14
CA ASP A 87 20.27 4.04 3.38
C ASP A 87 19.61 5.42 3.18
N GLU A 88 20.17 6.27 2.31
CA GLU A 88 19.59 7.57 1.96
C GLU A 88 18.28 7.39 1.21
N GLY A 89 18.26 6.57 0.15
CA GLY A 89 17.05 6.30 -0.63
C GLY A 89 15.95 5.67 0.21
N GLN A 90 16.30 4.73 1.09
CA GLN A 90 15.36 4.10 2.02
C GLN A 90 14.84 5.09 3.07
N SER A 91 15.67 6.02 3.56
CA SER A 91 15.22 7.08 4.47
C SER A 91 14.23 8.03 3.80
N LEU A 92 14.36 8.31 2.50
CA LEU A 92 13.39 9.13 1.76
C LEU A 92 12.00 8.46 1.75
N TRP A 93 11.96 7.15 1.52
CA TRP A 93 10.71 6.38 1.56
C TRP A 93 10.10 6.33 2.96
N ALA A 94 10.93 6.15 3.99
CA ALA A 94 10.51 6.18 5.38
C ALA A 94 9.86 7.52 5.77
N ASN A 95 10.47 8.64 5.33
CA ASN A 95 9.93 9.99 5.54
C ASN A 95 8.65 10.26 4.73
N ALA A 96 8.40 9.47 3.68
CA ALA A 96 7.15 9.44 2.94
C ALA A 96 6.13 8.42 3.49
N PHE A 97 6.38 7.87 4.70
CA PHE A 97 5.53 6.91 5.42
C PHE A 97 5.50 5.49 4.84
N LEU A 98 6.40 5.16 3.92
CA LEU A 98 6.58 3.77 3.49
C LEU A 98 7.48 3.05 4.49
N ARG A 99 7.28 1.74 4.66
CA ARG A 99 8.23 0.92 5.42
C ARG A 99 9.43 0.61 4.56
N PRO A 100 10.65 1.04 4.92
CA PRO A 100 11.84 0.71 4.15
C PRO A 100 12.17 -0.78 4.27
N VAL A 101 12.78 -1.34 3.24
CA VAL A 101 13.34 -2.70 3.25
C VAL A 101 14.56 -2.76 4.18
N ARG A 102 15.30 -1.64 4.29
CA ARG A 102 16.37 -1.48 5.27
C ARG A 102 15.81 -0.85 6.54
N GLU A 103 15.51 -1.66 7.54
CA GLU A 103 14.95 -1.17 8.81
C GLU A 103 15.85 -0.13 9.49
N SER A 104 17.17 -0.22 9.34
CA SER A 104 18.12 0.77 9.90
C SER A 104 17.98 2.17 9.32
N ALA A 105 17.32 2.33 8.16
CA ALA A 105 17.15 3.62 7.49
C ALA A 105 15.96 4.44 8.01
N ILE A 106 15.07 3.86 8.84
CA ILE A 106 13.97 4.62 9.44
C ILE A 106 14.45 5.42 10.65
N SER A 107 14.21 6.73 10.63
CA SER A 107 14.49 7.58 11.79
C SER A 107 13.49 7.32 12.92
N LYS A 108 13.86 7.63 14.17
CA LYS A 108 12.93 7.56 15.31
C LYS A 108 11.70 8.45 15.10
N GLU A 109 11.88 9.60 14.46
CA GLU A 109 10.79 10.52 14.16
C GLU A 109 9.80 9.94 13.14
N ALA A 110 10.31 9.31 12.07
CA ALA A 110 9.46 8.62 11.09
C ALA A 110 8.76 7.43 11.75
N GLN A 111 9.48 6.60 12.51
CA GLN A 111 8.92 5.42 13.20
C GLN A 111 7.78 5.77 14.15
N ALA A 112 7.85 6.92 14.83
CA ALA A 112 6.80 7.39 15.75
C ALA A 112 5.46 7.74 15.06
N LYS A 113 5.44 7.85 13.73
CA LYS A 113 4.24 8.14 12.94
C LYS A 113 3.51 6.87 12.49
N PHE A 114 4.13 5.69 12.62
CA PHE A 114 3.51 4.40 12.33
C PHE A 114 2.75 3.89 13.55
N LEU A 115 1.75 3.03 13.31
CA LEU A 115 1.15 2.23 14.36
C LEU A 115 2.22 1.40 15.12
N PRO A 116 1.95 1.01 16.38
CA PRO A 116 2.83 0.14 17.13
C PRO A 116 3.14 -1.16 16.38
N ALA A 117 4.35 -1.71 16.56
CA ALA A 117 4.76 -2.95 15.88
C ALA A 117 3.82 -4.13 16.17
N SER A 118 3.19 -4.17 17.34
CA SER A 118 2.18 -5.18 17.70
C SER A 118 0.98 -5.18 16.75
N GLU A 119 0.60 -4.01 16.21
CA GLU A 119 -0.49 -3.92 15.23
C GLU A 119 -0.15 -4.61 13.92
N TYR A 120 1.13 -4.62 13.56
CA TYR A 120 1.62 -5.22 12.33
C TYR A 120 1.92 -6.71 12.45
N ALA A 121 1.86 -7.30 13.65
CA ALA A 121 2.03 -8.76 13.84
C ALA A 121 1.00 -9.60 13.08
N ARG A 122 -0.16 -9.00 12.74
CA ARG A 122 -1.24 -9.59 11.93
C ARG A 122 -1.19 -9.22 10.45
N ALA A 123 -0.21 -8.43 10.02
CA ALA A 123 0.05 -8.17 8.61
C ALA A 123 0.99 -9.25 8.05
N LYS A 124 0.60 -9.92 6.97
CA LYS A 124 1.38 -11.04 6.42
C LYS A 124 1.61 -10.87 4.93
N ALA A 125 2.82 -11.22 4.48
CA ALA A 125 3.05 -11.48 3.06
C ALA A 125 2.22 -12.70 2.63
N ILE A 126 1.87 -12.74 1.35
CA ILE A 126 1.17 -13.85 0.71
C ILE A 126 2.08 -14.49 -0.34
N ASP A 127 1.70 -15.68 -0.80
CA ASP A 127 2.36 -16.30 -1.96
C ASP A 127 2.02 -15.49 -3.22
N TYR A 128 2.97 -14.66 -3.66
CA TYR A 128 2.79 -13.77 -4.81
C TYR A 128 2.73 -14.52 -6.14
N ASP A 129 3.41 -15.66 -6.27
CA ASP A 129 3.33 -16.51 -7.46
C ASP A 129 1.93 -17.11 -7.57
N ARG A 130 1.41 -17.64 -6.45
CA ARG A 130 0.04 -18.11 -6.39
C ARG A 130 -0.96 -16.99 -6.65
N MET A 131 -0.76 -15.81 -6.07
CA MET A 131 -1.58 -14.62 -6.32
C MET A 131 -1.65 -14.31 -7.82
N ALA A 132 -0.51 -14.27 -8.50
CA ALA A 132 -0.43 -13.99 -9.94
C ALA A 132 -1.17 -15.06 -10.77
N GLN A 133 -1.01 -16.35 -10.44
CA GLN A 133 -1.70 -17.45 -11.12
C GLN A 133 -3.23 -17.35 -11.00
N VAL A 134 -3.76 -16.93 -9.85
CA VAL A 134 -5.21 -16.88 -9.61
C VAL A 134 -5.85 -15.55 -9.95
N GLN A 135 -5.07 -14.48 -10.08
CA GLN A 135 -5.55 -13.09 -10.22
C GLN A 135 -6.65 -12.96 -11.27
N LYS A 136 -6.40 -13.44 -12.49
CA LYS A 136 -7.36 -13.35 -13.60
C LYS A 136 -8.69 -14.02 -13.24
N SER A 137 -8.65 -15.24 -12.72
CA SER A 137 -9.86 -15.99 -12.36
C SER A 137 -10.67 -15.29 -11.26
N ILE A 138 -10.01 -14.66 -10.29
CA ILE A 138 -10.68 -13.93 -9.22
C ILE A 138 -11.28 -12.63 -9.76
N SER A 139 -10.56 -11.90 -10.63
CA SER A 139 -11.05 -10.69 -11.29
C SER A 139 -12.29 -10.96 -12.13
N ASP A 140 -12.25 -12.00 -12.98
CA ASP A 140 -13.39 -12.38 -13.84
C ASP A 140 -14.63 -12.72 -12.99
N ARG A 141 -14.43 -13.45 -11.89
CA ARG A 141 -15.51 -13.78 -10.95
C ARG A 141 -16.04 -12.55 -10.21
N TYR A 142 -15.18 -11.63 -9.79
CA TYR A 142 -15.61 -10.39 -9.14
C TYR A 142 -16.50 -9.57 -10.09
N LEU A 143 -16.08 -9.37 -11.34
CA LEU A 143 -16.83 -8.63 -12.34
C LEU A 143 -18.18 -9.29 -12.66
N LYS A 144 -18.24 -10.63 -12.71
CA LYS A 144 -19.47 -11.37 -13.03
C LYS A 144 -20.43 -11.52 -11.86
N GLU A 145 -19.91 -11.73 -10.66
CA GLU A 145 -20.70 -12.17 -9.50
C GLU A 145 -20.92 -11.08 -8.44
N ALA A 146 -20.11 -10.01 -8.43
CA ALA A 146 -20.10 -9.02 -7.35
C ALA A 146 -20.12 -7.56 -7.81
N GLN A 147 -19.78 -7.25 -9.06
CA GLN A 147 -20.03 -5.93 -9.67
C GLN A 147 -21.40 -5.89 -10.36
#